data_AF-A0A7M2X0A8-F1
#
_entry.id   AF-A0A7M2X0A8-F1
#
_cell.length_a   1.000
_cell.length_b   1.000
_cell.length_c   1.000
_cell.angle_alpha   90.00
_cell.angle_beta   90.00
_cell.angle_gamma   90.00
#
_symmetry.space_group_name_H-M   'P 1'
#
loop_
_entity.id
_entity.type
_entity.pdbx_description
1 polymer ?
#
loop_
_entity_poly.entity_id
_entity_poly.type
_entity_poly.pdbx_seq_one_letter_code
_entity_poly.pdbx_strand_id
1 'polypeptide(L)'
;MNKLKLAWERYLADGNAAQLLHLLQTASDAKRCIHAYPSLHRICDIIVEKHPYRVMRCVACNETLFIEPISFEVAKLDQPGVPYRLNGDRLRQWVSDETLYAPKEVVDWAKYD
;
A
#
# COMPACT_ATOMS: atom_id res chain seq x y z
N MET A 1 6.45 -8.49 -14.42
CA MET A 1 6.44 -8.18 -12.98
C MET A 1 6.73 -6.69 -12.80
N ASN A 2 5.92 -5.96 -12.03
CA ASN A 2 6.08 -4.51 -11.84
C ASN A 2 7.39 -4.22 -11.07
N LYS A 3 8.29 -3.40 -11.63
CA LYS A 3 9.59 -3.04 -11.02
C LYS A 3 9.42 -2.47 -9.60
N LEU A 4 8.37 -1.68 -9.36
CA LEU A 4 8.06 -1.12 -8.06
C LEU A 4 7.73 -2.20 -7.03
N LYS A 5 6.93 -3.20 -7.42
CA LYS A 5 6.59 -4.33 -6.55
C LYS A 5 7.83 -5.12 -6.16
N LEU A 6 8.73 -5.39 -7.10
CA LEU A 6 9.97 -6.10 -6.81
C LEU A 6 10.89 -5.31 -5.87
N ALA A 7 11.03 -4.00 -6.09
CA ALA A 7 11.83 -3.14 -5.21
C ALA A 7 11.24 -3.05 -3.80
N TRP A 8 9.91 -3.00 -3.70
CA TRP A 8 9.19 -3.06 -2.42
C TRP A 8 9.42 -4.39 -1.68
N GLU A 9 9.28 -5.53 -2.37
CA GLU A 9 9.51 -6.86 -1.77
C GLU A 9 10.96 -7.05 -1.31
N ARG A 10 11.93 -6.51 -2.06
CA ARG A 10 13.35 -6.48 -1.63
C ARG A 10 13.53 -5.63 -0.38
N TYR A 11 13.00 -4.41 -0.38
CA TYR A 11 13.04 -3.52 0.78
C TYR A 11 12.45 -4.18 2.03
N LEU A 12 11.34 -4.92 1.90
CA LEU A 12 10.77 -5.69 3.01
C LEU A 12 11.67 -6.82 3.51
N ALA A 13 12.46 -7.44 2.62
CA ALA A 13 13.31 -8.57 2.95
C ALA A 13 14.66 -8.17 3.58
N ASP A 14 15.28 -7.09 3.09
CA ASP A 14 16.64 -6.70 3.47
C ASP A 14 16.76 -5.30 4.10
N GLY A 15 15.68 -4.51 4.10
CA GLY A 15 15.67 -3.13 4.60
C GLY A 15 16.39 -2.12 3.69
N ASN A 16 16.92 -2.54 2.54
CA ASN A 16 17.69 -1.70 1.65
C ASN A 16 16.77 -0.88 0.72
N ALA A 17 16.67 0.41 1.01
CA ALA A 17 15.81 1.31 0.26
C ALA A 17 16.42 1.84 -1.05
N ALA A 18 17.67 1.52 -1.40
CA ALA A 18 18.36 2.15 -2.54
C ALA A 18 17.62 1.98 -3.88
N GLN A 19 17.16 0.76 -4.18
CA GLN A 19 16.41 0.48 -5.40
C GLN A 19 15.02 1.13 -5.38
N LEU A 20 14.36 1.11 -4.22
CA LEU A 20 13.05 1.72 -4.03
C LEU A 20 13.14 3.24 -4.23
N LEU A 21 14.08 3.90 -3.57
CA LEU A 21 14.35 5.32 -3.70
C LEU A 21 14.62 5.72 -5.16
N HIS A 22 15.48 4.97 -5.86
CA HIS A 22 15.78 5.24 -7.26
C HIS A 22 14.51 5.22 -8.13
N LEU A 23 13.63 4.24 -7.92
CA LEU A 23 12.34 4.18 -8.63
C LEU A 23 11.41 5.34 -8.24
N LEU A 24 11.37 5.73 -6.97
CA LEU A 24 10.52 6.83 -6.50
C LEU A 24 10.97 8.19 -7.06
N GLN A 25 12.28 8.40 -7.20
CA GLN A 25 12.85 9.64 -7.75
C GLN A 25 12.74 9.73 -9.28
N THR A 26 12.78 8.59 -9.98
CA THR A 26 12.73 8.55 -11.45
C THR A 26 11.31 8.47 -12.00
N ALA A 27 10.32 8.15 -11.15
CA ALA A 27 8.93 8.04 -11.51
C ALA A 27 8.18 9.39 -11.41
N SER A 28 8.64 10.42 -12.13
CA SER A 28 8.02 11.76 -12.14
C SER A 28 6.54 11.74 -12.57
N ASP A 29 6.12 10.72 -13.32
CA ASP A 29 4.78 10.63 -13.92
C ASP A 29 4.10 9.27 -13.66
N ALA A 30 4.40 8.61 -12.54
CA ALA A 30 3.74 7.35 -12.22
C ALA A 30 2.22 7.56 -12.19
N LYS A 31 1.53 6.84 -13.09
CA LYS A 31 0.06 6.82 -13.20
C LYS A 31 -0.55 6.61 -11.82
N ARG A 32 -1.23 7.64 -11.30
CA ARG A 32 -1.99 7.53 -10.04
C ARG A 32 -3.23 6.68 -10.29
N CYS A 33 -3.59 5.90 -9.28
CA CYS A 33 -4.86 5.18 -9.30
C CYS A 33 -6.01 6.13 -8.98
N ILE A 34 -7.13 6.00 -9.67
CA ILE A 34 -8.34 6.82 -9.45
C ILE A 34 -9.40 6.12 -8.60
N HIS A 35 -9.19 4.85 -8.25
CA HIS A 35 -10.16 4.09 -7.47
C HIS A 35 -10.21 4.62 -6.04
N ALA A 36 -11.42 4.71 -5.48
CA ALA A 36 -11.63 5.11 -4.10
C ALA A 36 -11.36 3.96 -3.12
N TYR A 37 -11.32 4.28 -1.83
CA TYR A 37 -11.41 3.30 -0.77
C TYR A 37 -12.73 2.49 -0.88
N PRO A 38 -12.75 1.17 -0.60
CA PRO A 38 -11.63 0.33 -0.16
C PRO A 38 -10.80 -0.29 -1.30
N SER A 39 -11.19 -0.03 -2.56
CA SER A 39 -10.51 -0.57 -3.75
C SER A 39 -9.05 -0.13 -3.83
N LEU A 40 -8.76 1.16 -3.61
CA LEU A 40 -7.41 1.67 -3.33
C LEU A 40 -7.29 1.89 -1.82
N HIS A 41 -6.34 1.21 -1.19
CA HIS A 41 -6.18 1.27 0.26
C HIS A 41 -4.71 1.39 0.65
N ARG A 42 -4.49 1.96 1.83
CA ARG A 42 -3.17 2.07 2.45
C ARG A 42 -2.73 0.71 3.02
N ILE A 43 -1.49 0.33 2.72
CA ILE A 43 -0.79 -0.77 3.39
C ILE A 43 -0.04 -0.25 4.61
N CYS A 44 0.82 0.75 4.41
CA CYS A 44 1.58 1.40 5.47
C CYS A 44 2.11 2.76 4.97
N ASP A 45 2.64 3.54 5.91
CA ASP A 45 3.47 4.71 5.60
C ASP A 45 4.90 4.39 6.03
N ILE A 46 5.89 4.81 5.25
CA ILE A 46 7.31 4.53 5.47
C ILE A 46 8.14 5.81 5.35
N ILE A 47 9.35 5.82 5.90
CA ILE A 47 10.33 6.88 5.69
C ILE A 47 11.46 6.33 4.82
N VAL A 48 11.76 6.99 3.71
CA VAL A 48 12.93 6.71 2.86
C VAL A 48 13.73 8.00 2.72
N GLU A 49 15.02 7.96 3.07
CA GLU A 49 15.90 9.15 3.04
C GLU A 49 15.26 10.40 3.67
N LYS A 50 14.65 10.23 4.86
CA LYS A 50 13.97 11.30 5.63
C LYS A 50 12.71 11.88 4.98
N HIS A 51 12.21 11.28 3.91
CA HIS A 51 10.95 11.68 3.28
C HIS A 51 9.88 10.61 3.53
N PRO A 52 8.66 11.00 3.95
CA PRO A 52 7.59 10.04 4.19
C PRO A 52 6.87 9.69 2.88
N TYR A 53 6.56 8.41 2.71
CA TYR A 53 5.84 7.86 1.57
C TYR A 53 4.67 7.01 2.05
N ARG A 54 3.57 7.05 1.31
CA ARG A 54 2.43 6.15 1.52
C ARG A 54 2.47 5.01 0.53
N VAL A 55 2.46 3.79 1.05
CA VAL A 55 2.35 2.56 0.27
C VAL A 55 0.89 2.18 0.17
N MET A 56 0.38 2.08 -1.05
CA MET A 56 -1.00 1.73 -1.34
C MET A 56 -1.06 0.55 -2.31
N ARG A 57 -2.20 -0.13 -2.29
CA ARG A 57 -2.52 -1.18 -3.25
C ARG A 57 -3.93 -0.99 -3.77
N CYS A 58 -4.11 -1.23 -5.06
CA CYS A 58 -5.42 -1.20 -5.70
C CYS A 58 -5.86 -2.57 -6.18
N VAL A 59 -6.96 -3.08 -5.62
CA VAL A 59 -7.54 -4.38 -6.00
C VAL A 59 -8.17 -4.32 -7.39
N ALA A 60 -8.87 -3.23 -7.71
CA ALA A 60 -9.47 -3.02 -9.03
C ALA A 60 -8.41 -2.93 -10.15
N CYS A 61 -7.17 -2.55 -9.83
CA CYS A 61 -6.02 -2.59 -10.73
C CYS A 61 -5.20 -3.88 -10.60
N ASN A 62 -5.84 -5.03 -10.32
CA ASN A 62 -5.17 -6.31 -10.16
C ASN A 62 -4.04 -6.29 -9.12
N GLU A 63 -4.33 -5.75 -7.94
CA GLU A 63 -3.39 -5.61 -6.81
C GLU A 63 -2.13 -4.80 -7.12
N THR A 64 -2.23 -3.84 -8.03
CA THR A 64 -1.11 -2.94 -8.35
C THR A 64 -0.72 -2.10 -7.13
N LEU A 65 0.58 -2.07 -6.84
CA LEU A 65 1.18 -1.21 -5.82
C LEU A 65 1.39 0.21 -6.36
N PHE A 66 1.10 1.19 -5.51
CA PHE A 66 1.39 2.61 -5.70
C PHE A 66 2.14 3.11 -4.48
N ILE A 67 3.17 3.92 -4.70
CA ILE A 67 3.90 4.56 -3.61
C ILE A 67 4.01 6.04 -3.98
N GLU A 68 3.53 6.90 -3.10
CA GLU A 68 3.51 8.34 -3.34
C GLU A 68 4.11 9.10 -2.15
N PRO A 69 4.80 10.23 -2.40
CA PRO A 69 5.26 11.09 -1.33
C PRO A 69 4.05 11.68 -0.60
N ILE A 70 4.18 11.81 0.72
CA ILE A 70 3.19 12.48 1.57
C ILE A 70 3.90 13.52 2.45
N SER A 71 3.13 14.32 3.18
CA SER A 71 3.69 15.20 4.21
C SER A 71 3.76 14.47 5.56
N PHE A 72 4.59 14.97 6.49
CA PHE A 72 4.70 14.37 7.82
C PHE A 72 3.41 14.50 8.64
N GLU A 73 2.64 15.57 8.44
CA GLU A 73 1.38 15.84 9.16
C GLU A 73 0.28 14.82 8.84
N VAL A 74 0.32 14.22 7.65
CA VAL A 74 -0.65 13.20 7.22
C VAL A 74 -0.11 11.78 7.32
N ALA A 75 1.17 11.63 7.67
CA ALA A 75 1.82 10.34 7.81
C ALA A 75 1.32 9.62 9.06
N LYS A 76 0.91 8.37 8.89
CA LYS A 76 0.38 7.48 9.92
C LYS A 76 1.38 6.38 10.22
N LEU A 77 2.60 6.73 10.63
CA LEU A 77 3.72 5.79 10.77
C LEU A 77 3.46 4.71 11.84
N ASP A 78 2.62 5.01 12.83
CA ASP A 78 2.25 4.16 13.97
C ASP A 78 0.92 3.42 13.77
N GLN A 79 0.11 3.79 12.76
CA GLN A 79 -1.16 3.12 12.50
C GLN A 79 -0.97 2.01 11.46
N PRO A 80 -1.39 0.76 11.74
CA PRO A 80 -1.39 -0.29 10.73
C PRO A 80 -2.35 0.06 9.59
N GLY A 81 -2.01 -0.36 8.37
CA GLY A 81 -2.94 -0.38 7.24
C GLY A 81 -3.40 -1.80 6.93
N VAL A 82 -3.86 -2.03 5.71
CA VAL A 82 -4.24 -3.37 5.24
C VAL A 82 -2.97 -4.23 5.13
N PRO A 83 -2.91 -5.42 5.75
CA PRO A 83 -1.74 -6.28 5.71
C PRO A 83 -1.30 -6.59 4.28
N TYR A 84 0.00 -6.43 4.00
CA TYR A 84 0.53 -6.72 2.67
C TYR A 84 0.34 -8.19 2.27
N ARG A 85 0.44 -9.11 3.24
CA ARG A 85 0.23 -10.55 3.07
C ARG A 85 -1.17 -10.93 2.60
N LEU A 86 -2.19 -10.09 2.88
CA LEU A 86 -3.55 -10.32 2.42
C LEU A 86 -3.62 -10.04 0.91
N ASN A 87 -3.90 -11.06 0.10
CA ASN A 87 -3.89 -10.98 -1.37
C ASN A 87 -4.94 -11.93 -1.99
N GLY A 88 -5.12 -11.85 -3.30
CA GLY A 88 -6.01 -12.71 -4.07
C GLY A 88 -7.46 -12.61 -3.62
N ASP A 89 -8.13 -13.76 -3.54
CA ASP A 89 -9.56 -13.84 -3.20
C ASP A 89 -9.85 -13.34 -1.78
N ARG A 90 -8.92 -13.57 -0.84
CA ARG A 90 -9.05 -13.09 0.56
C ARG A 90 -9.09 -11.57 0.63
N LEU A 91 -8.23 -10.90 -0.16
CA LEU A 91 -8.25 -9.44 -0.27
C LEU A 91 -9.53 -8.92 -0.93
N ARG A 92 -10.00 -9.60 -1.98
CA ARG A 92 -11.26 -9.24 -2.66
C ARG A 92 -12.45 -9.40 -1.71
N GLN A 93 -12.45 -10.43 -0.89
CA GLN A 93 -13.48 -10.65 0.11
C GLN A 93 -13.48 -9.53 1.16
N TRP A 94 -12.31 -9.13 1.68
CA TRP A 94 -12.23 -7.96 2.56
C TRP A 94 -12.75 -6.69 1.89
N VAL A 95 -12.36 -6.40 0.64
CA VAL A 95 -12.87 -5.23 -0.10
C VAL A 95 -14.40 -5.27 -0.25
N SER A 96 -14.96 -6.45 -0.52
CA SER A 96 -16.41 -6.64 -0.60
C SER A 96 -17.09 -6.36 0.73
N ASP A 97 -16.58 -6.94 1.82
CA ASP A 97 -17.10 -6.71 3.16
C ASP A 97 -17.02 -5.23 3.56
N GLU A 98 -15.87 -4.59 3.30
CA GLU A 98 -15.64 -3.17 3.59
C GLU A 98 -16.51 -2.23 2.75
N THR A 99 -16.97 -2.68 1.57
CA THR A 99 -17.91 -1.92 0.73
C THR A 99 -19.34 -2.05 1.22
N LEU A 100 -19.71 -3.24 1.73
CA LEU A 100 -21.08 -3.55 2.15
C LEU A 100 -21.37 -3.11 3.59
N TYR A 101 -20.37 -3.09 4.45
CA TYR A 101 -20.49 -2.75 5.86
C TYR A 101 -19.77 -1.44 6.15
N ALA A 102 -20.32 -0.63 7.07
CA ALA A 102 -19.66 0.59 7.51
C ALA A 102 -18.23 0.28 7.99
N PRO A 103 -17.24 1.17 7.73
CA PRO A 103 -15.86 0.95 8.12
C PRO A 103 -15.77 0.61 9.60
N LYS A 104 -15.20 -0.56 9.92
CA LYS A 104 -14.97 -0.93 11.32
C LYS A 104 -13.75 -0.17 11.82
N GLU A 105 -13.84 0.41 13.02
CA GLU A 105 -12.69 1.07 13.66
C GLU A 105 -11.52 0.11 13.88
N VAL A 106 -11.82 -1.19 14.03
CA VAL A 106 -10.81 -2.26 14.09
C VAL A 106 -11.24 -3.43 13.20
N VAL A 107 -10.42 -3.74 12.20
CA VAL A 107 -10.59 -4.93 11.35
C VAL A 107 -9.88 -6.11 11.99
N ASP A 108 -10.61 -7.19 12.24
CA ASP A 108 -10.03 -8.48 12.58
C ASP A 108 -9.48 -9.14 11.31
N TRP A 109 -8.18 -9.04 11.10
CA TRP A 109 -7.52 -9.60 9.93
C TRP A 109 -7.50 -11.13 9.91
N ALA A 110 -7.62 -11.79 11.07
CA ALA A 110 -7.64 -13.25 11.14
C ALA A 110 -8.87 -13.86 10.46
N LYS A 111 -9.96 -13.08 10.33
CA LYS A 111 -11.14 -13.46 9.54
C LYS A 111 -10.81 -13.74 8.07
N TYR A 112 -9.76 -13.12 7.54
CA TYR A 112 -9.37 -13.20 6.13
C TYR A 112 -8.04 -13.94 5.92
N ASP A 113 -7.54 -14.66 6.92
CA ASP A 113 -6.33 -15.49 6.81
C ASP A 113 -6.61 -16.89 6.25
#